data_AF-A0AAV7G1L1-F1
#
_entry.id   AF-A0AAV7G1L1-F1
#
_cell.length_a   1.000
_cell.length_b   1.000
_cell.length_c   1.000
_cell.angle_alpha   90.00
_cell.angle_beta   90.00
_cell.angle_gamma   90.00
#
_symmetry.space_group_name_H-M   'P 1'
#
loop_
_entity.id
_entity.type
_entity.pdbx_description
1 polymer ?
#
loop_
_entity_poly.entity_id
_entity_poly.type
_entity_poly.pdbx_seq_one_letter_code
_entity_poly.pdbx_strand_id
1 'polypeptide(L)'
;MSAIVCRKRSNYAFDELQYTPTSASKRSRCSTGTASPPVSSASVYSSLSTNASPSFTRPSVSDSAGNNDNFLNYLRKLFPHVEQQYLERALEASGNDLDSAISNLNDICLEPAATRTDDRAGVNVEILSIASGEPATNNIPKDGSEWVDLLVREIMNSSGIEDARARAFRALDVLEKSIVARANVEATKNFHNESMILKEQVKLLLGENTILKKAVTIQHQRQKDFEEKNQELESLKQLLSRYQEQLRKLEVNNYALAMHLKQSQQGSSMPGRFHPDIF
;
A
#
# COMPACT_ATOMS: atom_id res chain seq x y z
N MET A 1 22.92 -72.65 4.54
CA MET A 1 22.90 -72.62 3.05
C MET A 1 23.08 -71.17 2.64
N SER A 2 23.82 -70.91 1.55
CA SER A 2 23.94 -69.59 0.88
C SER A 2 24.61 -68.47 1.72
N ALA A 3 25.67 -67.74 1.34
CA ALA A 3 26.21 -67.32 0.04
C ALA A 3 25.23 -66.37 -0.72
N ILE A 4 25.64 -65.26 -1.36
CA ILE A 4 26.99 -64.76 -1.66
C ILE A 4 27.01 -63.22 -1.70
N VAL A 5 28.03 -62.64 -1.06
CA VAL A 5 28.95 -61.58 -1.53
C VAL A 5 28.54 -60.70 -2.74
N CYS A 6 28.39 -59.38 -2.51
CA CYS A 6 29.16 -58.30 -3.15
C CYS A 6 29.06 -57.02 -2.28
N ARG A 7 30.08 -56.20 -1.96
CA ARG A 7 31.39 -55.78 -2.54
C ARG A 7 31.28 -54.39 -3.22
N LYS A 8 32.16 -53.38 -3.00
CA LYS A 8 33.15 -53.09 -1.92
C LYS A 8 33.80 -51.70 -2.18
N ARG A 9 33.65 -50.73 -1.24
CA ARG A 9 34.54 -49.55 -1.05
C ARG A 9 34.59 -48.52 -2.22
N SER A 10 35.20 -47.31 -2.11
CA SER A 10 36.05 -46.74 -1.04
C SER A 10 35.98 -45.19 -0.95
N ASN A 11 35.97 -44.67 0.28
CA ASN A 11 36.69 -43.47 0.80
C ASN A 11 36.42 -42.08 0.14
N TYR A 12 36.68 -40.93 0.81
CA TYR A 12 37.53 -40.64 1.99
C TYR A 12 36.82 -39.69 3.01
N ALA A 13 37.49 -39.39 4.15
CA ALA A 13 37.08 -38.49 5.25
C ALA A 13 36.85 -37.01 4.81
N PHE A 14 36.34 -36.05 5.59
CA PHE A 14 36.23 -35.74 7.05
C PHE A 14 34.94 -34.88 7.28
N ASP A 15 34.38 -34.52 8.44
CA ASP A 15 34.53 -34.75 9.92
C ASP A 15 33.10 -35.06 10.50
N GLU A 16 32.71 -35.25 11.78
CA GLU A 16 33.18 -34.93 13.16
C GLU A 16 33.02 -33.45 13.64
N LEU A 17 32.50 -33.07 14.83
CA LEU A 17 31.69 -33.71 15.90
C LEU A 17 30.34 -32.92 16.03
N GLN A 18 29.15 -33.50 16.28
CA GLN A 18 28.64 -34.28 17.43
C GLN A 18 28.48 -33.44 18.74
N TYR A 19 27.25 -33.18 19.25
CA TYR A 19 26.42 -33.98 20.21
C TYR A 19 26.94 -33.91 21.69
N THR A 20 26.17 -33.93 22.79
CA THR A 20 24.71 -34.09 23.11
C THR A 20 24.43 -33.62 24.58
N PRO A 21 23.17 -33.45 25.05
CA PRO A 21 22.81 -33.10 26.45
C PRO A 21 22.47 -34.32 27.35
N THR A 22 22.35 -34.15 28.69
CA THR A 22 21.72 -35.02 29.76
C THR A 22 22.45 -34.82 31.12
N SER A 23 21.90 -34.93 32.35
CA SER A 23 20.55 -34.78 32.96
C SER A 23 20.62 -34.89 34.52
N ALA A 24 19.62 -34.35 35.25
CA ALA A 24 19.23 -34.58 36.69
C ALA A 24 20.26 -34.36 37.84
N SER A 25 19.94 -33.78 39.01
CA SER A 25 19.01 -34.34 40.03
C SER A 25 18.79 -33.44 41.29
N LYS A 26 17.55 -33.44 41.81
CA LYS A 26 17.04 -33.19 43.19
C LYS A 26 17.93 -32.53 44.28
N ARG A 27 17.48 -31.37 44.82
CA ARG A 27 16.87 -31.27 46.19
C ARG A 27 16.23 -29.89 46.45
N SER A 28 15.42 -29.80 47.51
CA SER A 28 14.71 -28.60 47.95
C SER A 28 15.30 -27.96 49.22
N ARG A 29 15.11 -26.65 49.39
CA ARG A 29 14.88 -25.98 50.69
C ARG A 29 14.38 -24.54 50.48
N CYS A 30 13.41 -24.12 51.29
CA CYS A 30 13.04 -22.71 51.46
C CYS A 30 13.71 -22.18 52.75
N SER A 31 14.06 -20.89 52.79
CA SER A 31 14.11 -20.10 54.03
C SER A 31 14.24 -18.60 53.74
N THR A 32 13.76 -17.80 54.69
CA THR A 32 13.74 -16.34 54.69
C THR A 32 15.09 -15.71 55.05
N GLY A 33 15.39 -14.52 54.51
CA GLY A 33 16.57 -13.73 54.92
C GLY A 33 16.51 -12.28 54.43
N THR A 34 16.46 -11.32 55.35
CA THR A 34 16.36 -9.88 55.12
C THR A 34 17.68 -9.22 54.70
N ALA A 35 17.69 -8.38 53.66
CA ALA A 35 18.66 -7.28 53.50
C ALA A 35 18.25 -6.24 52.43
N SER A 36 18.52 -4.97 52.71
CA SER A 36 18.76 -3.86 51.74
C SER A 36 20.23 -3.40 51.93
N PRO A 37 20.84 -2.42 51.23
CA PRO A 37 20.36 -1.43 50.22
C PRO A 37 21.28 -1.51 48.93
N PRO A 38 21.68 -0.46 48.17
CA PRO A 38 21.27 0.96 48.07
C PRO A 38 21.04 1.60 46.67
N VAL A 39 20.19 2.63 46.68
CA VAL A 39 20.24 3.95 45.97
C VAL A 39 21.17 4.15 44.76
N SER A 40 20.60 4.52 43.58
CA SER A 40 20.83 5.84 42.91
C SER A 40 20.18 5.97 41.52
N SER A 41 19.46 7.09 41.28
CA SER A 41 19.17 7.75 39.97
C SER A 41 18.48 6.97 38.83
N ALA A 42 17.71 7.58 37.92
CA ALA A 42 16.92 8.81 37.94
C ALA A 42 16.01 8.83 36.68
N SER A 43 14.78 9.35 36.76
CA SER A 43 14.07 9.91 35.60
C SER A 43 12.91 10.82 36.04
N VAL A 44 12.52 11.77 35.20
CA VAL A 44 11.56 12.82 35.50
C VAL A 44 10.21 12.53 34.86
N TYR A 45 9.15 12.45 35.67
CA TYR A 45 7.78 12.65 35.22
C TYR A 45 7.02 13.49 36.25
N SER A 46 6.84 14.78 35.95
CA SER A 46 5.83 15.62 36.60
C SER A 46 4.60 15.64 35.72
N SER A 47 3.47 15.23 36.28
CA SER A 47 2.16 15.32 35.61
C SER A 47 1.69 16.77 35.55
N LEU A 48 0.91 17.12 34.52
CA LEU A 48 -0.18 18.08 34.68
C LEU A 48 -1.35 17.68 33.77
N SER A 49 -2.57 18.00 34.18
CA SER A 49 -3.81 17.62 33.51
C SER A 49 -4.53 18.85 32.97
N THR A 50 -5.11 18.76 31.77
CA THR A 50 -6.19 19.64 31.31
C THR A 50 -7.16 18.86 30.44
N ASN A 51 -8.44 18.87 30.80
CA ASN A 51 -9.52 18.36 29.96
C ASN A 51 -9.97 19.45 28.98
N ALA A 52 -10.19 19.09 27.71
CA ALA A 52 -10.91 19.93 26.75
C ALA A 52 -11.69 19.05 25.77
N SER A 53 -13.01 19.22 25.74
CA SER A 53 -13.90 18.52 24.79
C SER A 53 -14.12 19.37 23.54
N PRO A 54 -13.96 18.84 22.31
CA PRO A 54 -14.29 19.58 21.10
C PRO A 54 -15.81 19.65 20.93
N SER A 55 -16.37 20.87 20.98
CA SER A 55 -17.79 21.11 20.72
C SER A 55 -18.05 21.19 19.21
N PHE A 56 -18.99 20.40 18.70
CA PHE A 56 -19.42 20.48 17.31
C PHE A 56 -20.00 21.87 17.01
N THR A 57 -19.28 22.65 16.21
CA THR A 57 -19.73 23.95 15.70
C THR A 57 -19.81 23.86 14.18
N ARG A 58 -20.99 24.10 13.61
CA ARG A 58 -21.28 23.95 12.18
C ARG A 58 -20.92 25.22 11.42
N PRO A 59 -19.99 25.22 10.45
CA PRO A 59 -19.80 26.34 9.54
C PRO A 59 -21.07 26.55 8.70
N SER A 60 -21.45 27.81 8.48
CA SER A 60 -22.60 28.19 7.67
C SER A 60 -22.13 29.14 6.57
N VAL A 61 -22.28 28.70 5.31
CA VAL A 61 -22.18 29.47 4.05
C VAL A 61 -21.27 30.73 4.04
N SER A 62 -20.04 30.58 3.55
CA SER A 62 -19.27 31.67 2.90
C SER A 62 -18.12 31.20 2.00
N ASP A 63 -17.53 30.02 2.21
CA ASP A 63 -16.23 29.63 1.62
C ASP A 63 -16.20 29.32 0.11
N SER A 64 -17.30 29.51 -0.63
CA SER A 64 -17.42 29.06 -2.03
C SER A 64 -16.45 29.77 -2.99
N ALA A 65 -16.06 31.02 -2.73
CA ALA A 65 -15.17 31.77 -3.63
C ALA A 65 -13.73 31.23 -3.60
N GLY A 66 -13.13 31.13 -2.41
CA GLY A 66 -11.73 30.73 -2.26
C GLY A 66 -11.44 29.27 -2.65
N ASN A 67 -12.45 28.41 -2.69
CA ASN A 67 -12.30 27.05 -3.23
C ASN A 67 -12.28 27.07 -4.78
N ASN A 68 -13.14 27.87 -5.40
CA ASN A 68 -13.22 28.02 -6.85
C ASN A 68 -11.95 28.66 -7.43
N ASP A 69 -11.36 29.65 -6.75
CA ASP A 69 -10.06 30.21 -7.13
C ASP A 69 -8.96 29.12 -7.19
N ASN A 70 -8.96 28.17 -6.26
CA ASN A 70 -8.00 27.06 -6.26
C ASN A 70 -8.26 26.07 -7.40
N PHE A 71 -9.53 25.73 -7.68
CA PHE A 71 -9.89 24.88 -8.82
C PHE A 71 -9.53 25.53 -10.17
N LEU A 72 -9.85 26.81 -10.38
CA LEU A 72 -9.48 27.55 -11.59
C LEU A 72 -7.96 27.62 -11.79
N ASN A 73 -7.19 27.84 -10.71
CA ASN A 73 -5.73 27.82 -10.76
C ASN A 73 -5.13 26.41 -10.98
N TYR A 74 -5.88 25.34 -10.74
CA TYR A 74 -5.49 23.97 -11.09
C TYR A 74 -5.83 23.67 -12.56
N LEU A 75 -7.06 23.95 -13.00
CA LEU A 75 -7.51 23.77 -14.38
C LEU A 75 -6.64 24.57 -15.37
N ARG A 76 -6.27 25.81 -15.02
CA ARG A 76 -5.31 26.65 -15.79
C ARG A 76 -3.92 26.00 -15.97
N LYS A 77 -3.48 25.15 -15.05
CA LYS A 77 -2.20 24.42 -15.17
C LYS A 77 -2.31 23.20 -16.07
N LEU A 78 -3.47 22.53 -16.07
CA LEU A 78 -3.75 21.40 -16.97
C LEU A 78 -4.02 21.86 -18.41
N PHE A 79 -4.66 23.02 -18.59
CA PHE A 79 -5.07 23.56 -19.89
C PHE A 79 -4.53 24.97 -20.14
N PRO A 80 -3.20 25.17 -20.32
CA PRO A 80 -2.62 26.51 -20.55
C PRO A 80 -3.08 27.22 -21.82
N HIS A 81 -3.71 26.50 -22.76
CA HIS A 81 -4.21 26.99 -24.05
C HIS A 81 -5.71 27.36 -24.01
N VAL A 82 -6.43 27.08 -22.92
CA VAL A 82 -7.88 27.37 -22.81
C VAL A 82 -8.09 28.70 -22.11
N GLU A 83 -8.91 29.57 -22.70
CA GLU A 83 -9.18 30.90 -22.14
C GLU A 83 -9.97 30.81 -20.83
N GLN A 84 -9.72 31.74 -19.91
CA GLN A 84 -10.31 31.76 -18.56
C GLN A 84 -11.84 31.63 -18.54
N GLN A 85 -12.53 32.22 -19.52
CA GLN A 85 -14.00 32.20 -19.60
C GLN A 85 -14.57 30.79 -19.87
N TYR A 86 -13.84 29.91 -20.55
CA TYR A 86 -14.25 28.50 -20.73
C TYR A 86 -13.94 27.66 -19.50
N LEU A 87 -12.84 27.95 -18.80
CA LEU A 87 -12.48 27.30 -17.53
C LEU A 87 -13.53 27.62 -16.44
N GLU A 88 -13.96 28.87 -16.35
CA GLU A 88 -15.03 29.34 -15.45
C GLU A 88 -16.38 28.72 -15.81
N ARG A 89 -16.81 28.82 -17.08
CA ARG A 89 -18.07 28.20 -17.55
C ARG A 89 -18.12 26.69 -17.33
N ALA A 90 -17.00 25.98 -17.51
CA ALA A 90 -16.95 24.53 -17.28
C ALA A 90 -17.08 24.17 -15.80
N LEU A 91 -16.52 24.97 -14.89
CA LEU A 91 -16.62 24.78 -13.44
C LEU A 91 -18.01 25.16 -12.89
N GLU A 92 -18.65 26.19 -13.46
CA GLU A 92 -20.06 26.51 -13.18
C GLU A 92 -20.98 25.37 -13.65
N ALA A 93 -20.77 24.87 -14.88
CA ALA A 93 -21.55 23.78 -15.45
C ALA A 93 -21.34 22.42 -14.73
N SER A 94 -20.17 22.19 -14.12
CA SER A 94 -19.90 21.02 -13.30
C SER A 94 -20.39 21.12 -11.85
N GLY A 95 -20.99 22.25 -11.45
CA GLY A 95 -21.44 22.45 -10.07
C GLY A 95 -20.29 22.54 -9.05
N ASN A 96 -19.12 23.03 -9.48
CA ASN A 96 -17.85 23.05 -8.74
C ASN A 96 -17.20 21.67 -8.52
N ASP A 97 -17.62 20.62 -9.25
CA ASP A 97 -16.84 19.37 -9.31
C ASP A 97 -15.66 19.51 -10.28
N LEU A 98 -14.48 19.10 -9.82
CA LEU A 98 -13.23 19.20 -10.59
C LEU A 98 -13.15 18.15 -11.69
N ASP A 99 -13.51 16.90 -11.38
CA ASP A 99 -13.32 15.79 -12.33
C ASP A 99 -14.30 15.91 -13.51
N SER A 100 -15.56 16.29 -13.25
CA SER A 100 -16.53 16.62 -14.29
C SER A 100 -16.13 17.84 -15.12
N ALA A 101 -15.51 18.87 -14.52
CA ALA A 101 -14.97 20.00 -15.27
C ALA A 101 -13.81 19.60 -16.18
N ILE A 102 -12.90 18.75 -15.71
CA ILE A 102 -11.78 18.20 -16.50
C ILE A 102 -12.30 17.36 -17.67
N SER A 103 -13.32 16.52 -17.47
CA SER A 103 -13.91 15.74 -18.58
C SER A 103 -14.49 16.66 -19.66
N ASN A 104 -15.37 17.59 -19.27
CA ASN A 104 -16.02 18.54 -20.19
C ASN A 104 -15.00 19.40 -20.97
N LEU A 105 -13.93 19.85 -20.31
CA LEU A 105 -12.85 20.62 -20.96
C LEU A 105 -12.03 19.77 -21.94
N ASN A 106 -11.79 18.47 -21.64
CA ASN A 106 -11.17 17.55 -22.60
C ASN A 106 -12.06 17.34 -23.83
N ASP A 107 -13.37 17.10 -23.64
CA ASP A 107 -14.31 16.91 -24.75
C ASP A 107 -14.35 18.14 -25.67
N ILE A 108 -14.40 19.35 -25.09
CA ILE A 108 -14.33 20.63 -25.82
C ILE A 108 -12.98 20.81 -26.55
N CYS A 109 -11.88 20.29 -26.02
CA CYS A 109 -10.56 20.34 -26.69
C CYS A 109 -10.37 19.24 -27.76
N LEU A 110 -11.21 18.19 -27.77
CA LEU A 110 -11.14 17.08 -28.72
C LEU A 110 -12.08 17.26 -29.93
N GLU A 111 -13.23 17.90 -29.74
CA GLU A 111 -14.22 18.22 -30.80
C GLU A 111 -13.66 18.94 -32.04
N PRO A 112 -12.68 19.86 -31.98
CA PRO A 112 -12.16 20.56 -33.17
C PRO A 112 -11.55 19.63 -34.25
N ALA A 113 -11.27 18.37 -33.91
CA ALA A 113 -10.76 17.35 -34.83
C ALA A 113 -11.83 16.38 -35.36
N ALA A 114 -13.05 16.37 -34.80
CA ALA A 114 -14.02 15.30 -35.02
C ALA A 114 -15.00 15.54 -36.19
N THR A 115 -15.31 16.79 -36.52
CA THR A 115 -16.46 17.12 -37.40
C THR A 115 -16.15 17.19 -38.90
N ARG A 116 -15.38 16.23 -39.44
CA ARG A 116 -15.25 15.99 -40.91
C ARG A 116 -15.06 14.50 -41.27
N THR A 117 -16.06 13.68 -40.97
CA THR A 117 -16.23 12.36 -41.61
C THR A 117 -17.46 12.38 -42.52
N ASP A 118 -17.24 12.29 -43.82
CA ASP A 118 -18.20 11.75 -44.79
C ASP A 118 -17.43 11.23 -46.02
N ASP A 119 -17.87 10.08 -46.55
CA ASP A 119 -17.52 9.44 -47.83
C ASP A 119 -16.09 9.59 -48.40
N ARG A 120 -15.39 8.49 -48.67
CA ARG A 120 -15.84 7.55 -49.73
C ARG A 120 -15.16 6.18 -49.68
N ALA A 121 -15.95 5.17 -50.08
CA ALA A 121 -15.61 3.77 -50.32
C ALA A 121 -14.15 3.44 -50.70
N GLY A 122 -13.62 2.37 -50.09
CA GLY A 122 -12.38 1.74 -50.51
C GLY A 122 -12.48 1.17 -51.94
N VAL A 123 -11.45 1.42 -52.73
CA VAL A 123 -11.28 0.85 -54.08
C VAL A 123 -9.92 0.16 -54.12
N ASN A 124 -9.90 -1.11 -54.52
CA ASN A 124 -8.67 -1.83 -54.82
C ASN A 124 -8.07 -1.22 -56.10
N VAL A 125 -6.94 -0.50 -56.00
CA VAL A 125 -6.26 0.10 -57.15
C VAL A 125 -5.05 -0.74 -57.52
N GLU A 126 -5.32 -1.88 -58.16
CA GLU A 126 -4.32 -2.66 -58.89
C GLU A 126 -3.98 -1.93 -60.20
N ILE A 127 -3.04 -0.98 -60.15
CA ILE A 127 -2.60 -0.21 -61.33
C ILE A 127 -1.09 -0.30 -61.53
N LEU A 128 -0.75 -1.03 -62.60
CA LEU A 128 0.45 -0.97 -63.43
C LEU A 128 1.82 -0.95 -62.74
N SER A 129 2.43 -2.13 -62.78
CA SER A 129 3.84 -2.25 -63.21
C SER A 129 4.05 -1.46 -64.51
N ILE A 130 4.89 -0.42 -64.49
CA ILE A 130 5.47 0.19 -65.69
C ILE A 130 6.97 -0.09 -65.66
N ALA A 131 7.50 -0.63 -66.75
CA ALA A 131 8.89 -1.08 -66.81
C ALA A 131 9.87 0.07 -67.05
N SER A 132 10.96 0.12 -66.27
CA SER A 132 12.35 0.10 -66.77
C SER A 132 13.35 0.22 -65.61
N GLY A 133 14.43 -0.57 -65.61
CA GLY A 133 15.59 -0.39 -64.72
C GLY A 133 15.53 -1.09 -63.35
N GLU A 134 16.23 -2.22 -63.26
CA GLU A 134 16.86 -2.82 -62.05
C GLU A 134 16.20 -2.66 -60.66
N PRO A 135 15.49 -3.69 -60.15
CA PRO A 135 15.11 -3.76 -58.74
C PRO A 135 16.30 -4.20 -57.87
N ALA A 136 17.16 -3.24 -57.48
CA ALA A 136 18.27 -3.46 -56.55
C ALA A 136 17.78 -3.65 -55.10
N THR A 137 16.99 -4.69 -54.82
CA THR A 137 16.42 -5.01 -53.50
C THR A 137 17.45 -5.62 -52.54
N ASN A 138 18.53 -4.89 -52.24
CA ASN A 138 19.58 -5.33 -51.31
C ASN A 138 20.06 -4.19 -50.42
N ASN A 139 19.73 -4.27 -49.13
CA ASN A 139 20.29 -3.49 -48.02
C ASN A 139 20.10 -1.97 -48.11
N ILE A 140 19.00 -1.46 -47.52
CA ILE A 140 18.94 -0.05 -47.07
C ILE A 140 20.13 0.17 -46.11
N PRO A 141 20.97 1.19 -46.34
CA PRO A 141 22.11 1.46 -45.46
C PRO A 141 21.67 1.77 -44.02
N LYS A 142 22.39 1.20 -43.07
CA LYS A 142 22.07 1.26 -41.64
C LYS A 142 22.85 2.38 -40.95
N ASP A 143 24.11 2.57 -41.32
CA ASP A 143 24.99 3.61 -40.78
C ASP A 143 25.13 4.82 -41.72
N GLY A 144 25.50 5.98 -41.15
CA GLY A 144 25.75 7.21 -41.90
C GLY A 144 26.92 7.11 -42.90
N SER A 145 27.96 6.32 -42.60
CA SER A 145 29.07 6.10 -43.54
C SER A 145 28.61 5.41 -44.82
N GLU A 146 27.84 4.33 -44.69
CA GLU A 146 27.27 3.58 -45.81
C GLU A 146 26.37 4.46 -46.70
N TRP A 147 25.62 5.40 -46.11
CA TRP A 147 24.82 6.40 -46.82
C TRP A 147 25.67 7.42 -47.60
N VAL A 148 26.77 7.91 -47.02
CA VAL A 148 27.71 8.82 -47.70
C VAL A 148 28.38 8.10 -48.86
N ASP A 149 28.85 6.87 -48.67
CA ASP A 149 29.47 6.06 -49.72
C ASP A 149 28.51 5.75 -50.87
N LEU A 150 27.22 5.50 -50.58
CA LEU A 150 26.18 5.33 -51.59
C LEU A 150 25.96 6.62 -52.37
N LEU A 151 25.78 7.76 -51.67
CA LEU A 151 25.54 9.06 -52.29
C LEU A 151 26.71 9.51 -53.19
N VAL A 152 27.96 9.36 -52.73
CA VAL A 152 29.16 9.71 -53.50
C VAL A 152 29.28 8.82 -54.74
N ARG A 153 29.10 7.50 -54.60
CA ARG A 153 29.14 6.53 -55.71
C ARG A 153 28.08 6.84 -56.77
N GLU A 154 26.85 7.14 -56.34
CA GLU A 154 25.74 7.43 -57.23
C GLU A 154 25.91 8.77 -57.95
N ILE A 155 26.51 9.78 -57.31
CA ILE A 155 26.90 11.05 -57.96
C ILE A 155 28.05 10.84 -58.95
N MET A 156 29.08 10.05 -58.60
CA MET A 156 30.23 9.77 -59.49
C MET A 156 29.84 8.99 -60.75
N ASN A 157 28.77 8.20 -60.70
CA ASN A 157 28.23 7.43 -61.84
C ASN A 157 27.23 8.23 -62.71
N SER A 158 27.02 9.51 -62.43
CA SER A 158 26.05 10.33 -63.17
C SER A 158 26.57 10.78 -64.55
N SER A 159 25.66 10.92 -65.52
CA SER A 159 26.01 11.33 -66.89
C SER A 159 26.00 12.86 -67.12
N GLY A 160 25.75 13.65 -66.08
CA GLY A 160 25.61 15.11 -66.13
C GLY A 160 25.11 15.68 -64.81
N ILE A 161 25.18 17.00 -64.62
CA ILE A 161 24.85 17.63 -63.32
C ILE A 161 23.35 17.55 -62.97
N GLU A 162 22.46 17.50 -63.97
CA GLU A 162 21.03 17.26 -63.81
C GLU A 162 20.75 15.83 -63.32
N ASP A 163 21.45 14.84 -63.89
CA ASP A 163 21.37 13.43 -63.47
C ASP A 163 21.95 13.26 -62.05
N ALA A 164 23.08 13.90 -61.74
CA ALA A 164 23.66 13.95 -60.39
C ALA A 164 22.68 14.51 -59.35
N ARG A 165 21.95 15.58 -59.69
CA ARG A 165 20.92 16.19 -58.82
C ARG A 165 19.72 15.26 -58.63
N ALA A 166 19.21 14.67 -59.71
CA ALA A 166 18.09 13.73 -59.65
C ALA A 166 18.44 12.48 -58.82
N ARG A 167 19.67 11.97 -58.96
CA ARG A 167 20.24 10.88 -58.17
C ARG A 167 20.38 11.23 -56.68
N ALA A 168 21.02 12.35 -56.37
CA ALA A 168 21.18 12.82 -54.99
C ALA A 168 19.82 13.03 -54.30
N PHE A 169 18.84 13.60 -55.01
CA PHE A 169 17.48 13.76 -54.49
C PHE A 169 16.83 12.40 -54.16
N ARG A 170 16.90 11.41 -55.06
CA ARG A 170 16.39 10.05 -54.78
C ARG A 170 17.08 9.40 -53.58
N ALA A 171 18.40 9.52 -53.47
CA ALA A 171 19.14 8.97 -52.34
C ALA A 171 18.72 9.60 -51.00
N LEU A 172 18.50 10.92 -50.97
CA LEU A 172 18.05 11.65 -49.77
C LEU A 172 16.57 11.38 -49.42
N ASP A 173 15.70 11.21 -50.41
CA ASP A 173 14.29 10.81 -50.22
C ASP A 173 14.17 9.41 -49.57
N VAL A 174 15.00 8.45 -50.01
CA VAL A 174 15.04 7.11 -49.39
C VAL A 174 15.72 7.16 -48.00
N LEU A 175 16.74 8.01 -47.80
CA LEU A 175 17.33 8.27 -46.48
C LEU A 175 16.25 8.79 -45.50
N GLU A 176 15.52 9.84 -45.86
CA GLU A 176 14.45 10.44 -45.04
C GLU A 176 13.40 9.39 -44.65
N LYS A 177 12.88 8.64 -45.63
CA LYS A 177 11.92 7.55 -45.40
C LYS A 177 12.49 6.46 -44.49
N SER A 178 13.78 6.14 -44.59
CA SER A 178 14.45 5.17 -43.71
C SER A 178 14.63 5.69 -42.28
N ILE A 179 14.83 7.01 -42.09
CA ILE A 179 14.94 7.65 -40.78
C ILE A 179 13.56 7.68 -40.11
N VAL A 180 12.53 8.14 -40.82
CA VAL A 180 11.14 8.19 -40.31
C VAL A 180 10.64 6.79 -39.95
N ALA A 181 10.85 5.78 -40.81
CA ALA A 181 10.49 4.40 -40.51
C ALA A 181 11.21 3.85 -39.26
N ARG A 182 12.52 4.14 -39.13
CA ARG A 182 13.32 3.73 -37.97
C ARG A 182 12.86 4.39 -36.68
N ALA A 183 12.61 5.70 -36.70
CA ALA A 183 12.09 6.46 -35.57
C ALA A 183 10.71 5.96 -35.12
N ASN A 184 9.83 5.63 -36.06
CA ASN A 184 8.50 5.06 -35.75
C ASN A 184 8.60 3.66 -35.10
N VAL A 185 9.51 2.80 -35.58
CA VAL A 185 9.77 1.48 -34.97
C VAL A 185 10.40 1.61 -33.58
N GLU A 186 11.28 2.60 -33.36
CA GLU A 186 11.87 2.87 -32.05
C GLU A 186 10.84 3.44 -31.06
N ALA A 187 10.05 4.43 -31.47
CA ALA A 187 9.00 5.03 -30.65
C ALA A 187 7.93 3.99 -30.24
N THR A 188 7.46 3.17 -31.17
CA THR A 188 6.48 2.10 -30.86
C THR A 188 7.06 1.02 -29.95
N LYS A 189 8.33 0.65 -30.12
CA LYS A 189 9.05 -0.26 -29.22
C LYS A 189 9.20 0.32 -27.81
N ASN A 190 9.61 1.58 -27.69
CA ASN A 190 9.81 2.24 -26.38
C ASN A 190 8.48 2.39 -25.65
N PHE A 191 7.42 2.86 -26.33
CA PHE A 191 6.06 2.90 -25.79
C PHE A 191 5.56 1.52 -25.33
N HIS A 192 5.84 0.46 -26.08
CA HIS A 192 5.48 -0.90 -25.67
C HIS A 192 6.22 -1.35 -24.39
N ASN A 193 7.52 -1.08 -24.31
CA ASN A 193 8.34 -1.40 -23.13
C ASN A 193 7.85 -0.64 -21.89
N GLU A 194 7.60 0.66 -22.01
CA GLU A 194 7.06 1.51 -20.94
C GLU A 194 5.67 1.04 -20.51
N SER A 195 4.78 0.73 -21.46
CA SER A 195 3.46 0.17 -21.18
C SER A 195 3.53 -1.16 -20.43
N MET A 196 4.51 -2.03 -20.76
CA MET A 196 4.74 -3.29 -20.05
C MET A 196 5.24 -3.07 -18.61
N ILE A 197 6.20 -2.15 -18.41
CA ILE A 197 6.75 -1.81 -17.08
C ILE A 197 5.65 -1.22 -16.19
N LEU A 198 4.87 -0.26 -16.70
CA LEU A 198 3.75 0.36 -15.97
C LEU A 198 2.66 -0.67 -15.59
N LYS A 199 2.34 -1.61 -16.48
CA LYS A 199 1.37 -2.69 -16.19
C LYS A 199 1.86 -3.61 -15.06
N GLU A 200 3.14 -3.98 -15.04
CA GLU A 200 3.68 -4.81 -13.96
C GLU A 200 3.76 -4.03 -12.65
N GLN A 201 4.11 -2.73 -12.67
CA GLN A 201 4.08 -1.88 -11.48
C GLN A 201 2.66 -1.75 -10.89
N VAL A 202 1.63 -1.53 -11.71
CA VAL A 202 0.22 -1.51 -11.29
C VAL A 202 -0.20 -2.86 -10.69
N LYS A 203 0.24 -3.97 -11.28
CA LYS A 203 -0.02 -5.34 -10.77
C LYS A 203 0.65 -5.60 -9.42
N LEU A 204 1.88 -5.11 -9.20
CA LEU A 204 2.55 -5.17 -7.90
C LEU A 204 1.81 -4.34 -6.85
N LEU A 205 1.45 -3.09 -7.16
CA LEU A 205 0.70 -2.20 -6.26
C LEU A 205 -0.69 -2.78 -5.89
N LEU A 206 -1.37 -3.47 -6.81
CA LEU A 206 -2.61 -4.20 -6.52
C LEU A 206 -2.39 -5.38 -5.55
N GLY A 207 -1.25 -6.08 -5.67
CA GLY A 207 -0.84 -7.12 -4.73
C GLY A 207 -0.59 -6.56 -3.33
N GLU A 208 0.20 -5.49 -3.22
CA GLU A 208 0.48 -4.79 -1.97
C GLU A 208 -0.79 -4.23 -1.33
N ASN A 209 -1.67 -3.59 -2.10
CA ASN A 209 -2.97 -3.10 -1.63
C ASN A 209 -3.84 -4.23 -1.08
N THR A 210 -3.77 -5.43 -1.66
CA THR A 210 -4.46 -6.64 -1.17
C THR A 210 -3.86 -7.14 0.15
N ILE A 211 -2.54 -7.07 0.33
CA ILE A 211 -1.86 -7.40 1.60
C ILE A 211 -2.23 -6.39 2.69
N LEU A 212 -2.20 -5.08 2.37
CA LEU A 212 -2.60 -4.01 3.29
C LEU A 212 -4.06 -4.14 3.72
N LYS A 213 -4.99 -4.43 2.80
CA LYS A 213 -6.40 -4.72 3.13
C LYS A 213 -6.54 -5.89 4.11
N LYS A 214 -5.82 -6.99 3.89
CA LYS A 214 -5.81 -8.14 4.82
C LYS A 214 -5.24 -7.76 6.20
N ALA A 215 -4.16 -6.98 6.25
CA ALA A 215 -3.57 -6.50 7.49
C ALA A 215 -4.53 -5.59 8.29
N VAL A 216 -5.23 -4.67 7.62
CA VAL A 216 -6.24 -3.81 8.23
C VAL A 216 -7.40 -4.62 8.81
N THR A 217 -7.93 -5.61 8.07
CA THR A 217 -9.00 -6.49 8.59
C THR A 217 -8.56 -7.28 9.83
N ILE A 218 -7.33 -7.82 9.82
CA ILE A 218 -6.76 -8.54 10.99
C ILE A 218 -6.58 -7.59 12.19
N GLN A 219 -6.11 -6.36 11.95
CA GLN A 219 -5.93 -5.37 13.01
C GLN A 219 -7.26 -4.89 13.59
N HIS A 220 -8.28 -4.68 12.75
CA HIS A 220 -9.62 -4.34 13.21
C HIS A 220 -10.26 -5.45 14.06
N GLN A 221 -10.12 -6.72 13.65
CA GLN A 221 -10.60 -7.85 14.45
C GLN A 221 -9.90 -7.90 15.81
N ARG A 222 -8.57 -7.80 15.86
CA ARG A 222 -7.80 -7.77 17.12
C ARG A 222 -8.20 -6.62 18.05
N GLN A 223 -8.47 -5.44 17.47
CA GLN A 223 -8.95 -4.28 18.22
C GLN A 223 -10.33 -4.56 18.84
N LYS A 224 -11.25 -5.13 18.06
CA LYS A 224 -12.58 -5.54 18.53
C LYS A 224 -12.50 -6.62 19.63
N ASP A 225 -11.65 -7.63 19.45
CA ASP A 225 -11.42 -8.70 20.44
C ASP A 225 -10.92 -8.11 21.77
N PHE A 226 -10.06 -7.08 21.71
CA PHE A 226 -9.55 -6.38 22.89
C PHE A 226 -10.63 -5.51 23.57
N GLU A 227 -11.46 -4.81 22.80
CA GLU A 227 -12.59 -4.03 23.33
C GLU A 227 -13.63 -4.91 24.04
N GLU A 228 -13.95 -6.08 23.48
CA GLU A 228 -14.81 -7.09 24.12
C GLU A 228 -14.20 -7.62 25.43
N LYS A 229 -12.91 -7.99 25.42
CA LYS A 229 -12.20 -8.42 26.65
C LYS A 229 -12.11 -7.31 27.70
N ASN A 230 -12.04 -6.03 27.32
CA ASN A 230 -12.09 -4.92 28.29
C ASN A 230 -13.49 -4.78 28.90
N GLN A 231 -14.57 -4.94 28.14
CA GLN A 231 -15.95 -4.95 28.66
C GLN A 231 -16.19 -6.13 29.62
N GLU A 232 -15.71 -7.34 29.28
CA GLU A 232 -15.72 -8.48 30.21
C GLU A 232 -14.99 -8.15 31.51
N LEU A 233 -13.77 -7.59 31.42
CA LEU A 233 -12.92 -7.23 32.56
C LEU A 233 -13.55 -6.14 33.43
N GLU A 234 -14.26 -5.17 32.85
CA GLU A 234 -15.04 -4.18 33.59
C GLU A 234 -16.26 -4.80 34.30
N SER A 235 -16.97 -5.73 33.65
CA SER A 235 -18.07 -6.46 34.30
C SER A 235 -17.59 -7.29 35.50
N LEU A 236 -16.41 -7.92 35.38
CA LEU A 236 -15.77 -8.69 36.46
C LEU A 236 -15.30 -7.80 37.61
N LYS A 237 -14.74 -6.60 37.33
CA LYS A 237 -14.45 -5.59 38.36
C LYS A 237 -15.71 -5.19 39.14
N GLN A 238 -16.82 -4.94 38.45
CA GLN A 238 -18.09 -4.62 39.09
C GLN A 238 -18.59 -5.77 39.98
N LEU A 239 -18.53 -7.02 39.48
CA LEU A 239 -18.93 -8.20 40.25
C LEU A 239 -18.06 -8.40 41.50
N LEU A 240 -16.74 -8.25 41.39
CA LEU A 240 -15.81 -8.32 42.52
C LEU A 240 -16.10 -7.24 43.56
N SER A 241 -16.40 -6.01 43.15
CA SER A 241 -16.75 -4.93 44.09
C SER A 241 -18.03 -5.24 44.90
N ARG A 242 -19.04 -5.85 44.27
CA ARG A 242 -20.27 -6.32 44.95
C ARG A 242 -19.97 -7.43 45.95
N TYR A 243 -19.13 -8.40 45.61
CA TYR A 243 -18.73 -9.46 46.55
C TYR A 243 -17.91 -8.91 47.72
N GLN A 244 -17.03 -7.93 47.48
CA GLN A 244 -16.26 -7.26 48.53
C GLN A 244 -17.17 -6.47 49.50
N GLU A 245 -18.21 -5.81 49.00
CA GLU A 245 -19.22 -5.14 49.82
C GLU A 245 -20.06 -6.15 50.64
N GLN A 246 -20.48 -7.26 50.02
CA GLN A 246 -21.17 -8.35 50.71
C GLN A 246 -20.32 -8.95 51.84
N LEU A 247 -19.03 -9.19 51.60
CA LEU A 247 -18.09 -9.69 52.61
C LEU A 247 -18.02 -8.73 53.81
N ARG A 248 -17.76 -7.45 53.55
CA ARG A 248 -17.73 -6.40 54.58
C ARG A 248 -19.04 -6.29 55.38
N LYS A 249 -20.20 -6.48 54.73
CA LYS A 249 -21.49 -6.49 55.41
C LYS A 249 -21.65 -7.70 56.34
N LEU A 250 -21.18 -8.89 55.92
CA LEU A 250 -21.18 -10.09 56.76
C LEU A 250 -20.20 -9.98 57.93
N GLU A 251 -19.02 -9.40 57.73
CA GLU A 251 -18.03 -9.11 58.78
C GLU A 251 -18.62 -8.21 59.87
N VAL A 252 -19.23 -7.09 59.49
CA VAL A 252 -19.88 -6.14 60.43
C VAL A 252 -21.04 -6.81 61.18
N ASN A 253 -21.88 -7.58 60.49
CA ASN A 253 -22.96 -8.33 61.12
C ASN A 253 -22.45 -9.38 62.13
N ASN A 254 -21.39 -10.11 61.78
CA ASN A 254 -20.78 -11.12 62.66
C ASN A 254 -20.18 -10.45 63.91
N TYR A 255 -19.44 -9.35 63.74
CA TYR A 255 -18.91 -8.56 64.85
C TYR A 255 -20.02 -8.04 65.78
N ALA A 256 -21.11 -7.51 65.24
CA ALA A 256 -22.26 -7.06 66.03
C ALA A 256 -22.91 -8.20 66.83
N LEU A 257 -23.12 -9.37 66.20
CA LEU A 257 -23.64 -10.57 66.86
C LEU A 257 -22.70 -11.05 67.97
N ALA A 258 -21.38 -11.11 67.73
CA ALA A 258 -20.40 -11.50 68.73
C ALA A 258 -20.36 -10.53 69.93
N MET A 259 -20.49 -9.23 69.69
CA MET A 259 -20.60 -8.21 70.74
C MET A 259 -21.89 -8.36 71.56
N HIS A 260 -23.04 -8.57 70.92
CA HIS A 260 -24.30 -8.81 71.64
C HIS A 260 -24.28 -10.13 72.45
N LEU A 261 -23.69 -11.19 71.92
CA LEU A 261 -23.52 -12.46 72.65
C LEU A 261 -22.64 -12.26 73.89
N LYS A 262 -21.50 -11.57 73.77
CA LYS A 262 -20.65 -11.21 74.92
C LYS A 262 -21.40 -10.35 75.94
N GLN A 263 -22.17 -9.37 75.50
CA GLN A 263 -22.94 -8.49 76.38
C GLN A 263 -24.05 -9.25 77.13
N SER A 264 -24.73 -10.19 76.46
CA SER A 264 -25.77 -11.01 77.10
C SER A 264 -25.20 -11.96 78.17
N GLN A 265 -24.04 -12.58 77.91
CA GLN A 265 -23.31 -13.40 78.88
C GLN A 265 -22.81 -12.62 80.10
N GLN A 266 -22.53 -11.32 79.94
CA GLN A 266 -22.13 -10.42 81.03
C GLN A 266 -23.34 -9.83 81.77
N GLY A 267 -24.47 -9.62 81.08
CA GLY A 267 -25.73 -9.15 81.66
C GLY A 267 -26.51 -10.24 82.39
N SER A 268 -26.26 -11.53 82.10
CA SER A 268 -26.90 -12.67 82.76
C SER A 268 -26.35 -12.93 84.17
N SER A 269 -26.46 -11.92 85.06
CA SER A 269 -26.26 -12.09 86.51
C SER A 269 -27.45 -12.83 87.11
N MET A 270 -27.50 -14.14 86.88
CA MET A 270 -28.45 -15.06 87.51
C MET A 270 -27.66 -16.01 88.42
N PRO A 271 -27.60 -15.76 89.74
CA PRO A 271 -26.79 -16.56 90.65
C PRO A 271 -27.26 -18.03 90.73
N GLY A 272 -26.51 -18.92 90.08
CA GLY A 272 -26.45 -20.36 90.36
C GLY A 272 -27.77 -21.11 90.52
N ARG A 273 -28.47 -21.41 89.41
CA ARG A 273 -29.54 -22.43 89.43
C ARG A 273 -29.67 -23.31 88.18
N PHE A 274 -28.54 -23.78 87.66
CA PHE A 274 -28.54 -25.08 86.99
C PHE A 274 -29.01 -26.13 88.01
N HIS A 275 -30.01 -26.94 87.64
CA HIS A 275 -30.35 -28.12 88.45
C HIS A 275 -29.36 -29.24 88.11
N PRO A 276 -28.67 -29.83 89.09
CA PRO A 276 -28.10 -31.16 88.90
C PRO A 276 -29.22 -32.19 88.82
N ASP A 277 -28.88 -33.37 88.33
CA ASP A 277 -29.65 -34.62 88.42
C ASP A 277 -31.06 -34.60 87.79
N ILE A 278 -31.10 -34.76 86.46
CA ILE A 278 -32.10 -35.63 85.82
C ILE A 278 -31.30 -36.68 85.05
N PHE A 279 -31.62 -37.96 85.30
CA PHE A 279 -30.99 -39.15 84.70
C PHE A 279 -31.62 -39.51 83.36
#